data_AF-A0A497MJV9-F1
#
_entry.id   AF-A0A497MJV9-F1
#
_cell.length_a   1.000
_cell.length_b   1.000
_cell.length_c   1.000
_cell.angle_alpha   90.00
_cell.angle_beta   90.00
_cell.angle_gamma   90.00
#
_symmetry.space_group_name_H-M   'P 1'
#
loop_
_entity.id
_entity.type
_entity.pdbx_description
1 polymer ?
#
loop_
_entity_poly.entity_id
_entity_poly.type
_entity_poly.pdbx_seq_one_letter_code
_entity_poly.pdbx_strand_id
1 'polypeptide(L)'
;MTAEIDEILDRINRLNSLIKDILKGSGIGSVFTKTESNAYAEELERMRDALLNWRSGDELLSTLTMYIELRKGLDESLKKDKVLADVASIFPILEKYVKDAIERYGKIDVRDIPLTESHLTVFVNLFVQKNYEYSVNQFGVIMPRG
;
A
#
# COMPACT_ATOMS: atom_id res chain seq x y z
N MET A 1 8.83 -17.69 -18.21
CA MET A 1 8.36 -17.71 -16.82
C MET A 1 9.40 -17.13 -15.85
N THR A 2 10.65 -17.58 -15.83
CA THR A 2 11.71 -16.91 -15.04
C THR A 2 11.87 -15.43 -15.41
N ALA A 3 11.93 -15.12 -16.71
CA ALA A 3 11.93 -13.74 -17.21
C ALA A 3 10.66 -12.93 -16.80
N GLU A 4 9.50 -13.57 -16.74
CA GLU A 4 8.26 -12.93 -16.29
C GLU A 4 8.30 -12.64 -14.78
N ILE A 5 8.86 -13.55 -13.98
CA ILE A 5 9.10 -13.33 -12.55
C ILE A 5 10.09 -12.17 -12.35
N ASP A 6 11.18 -12.12 -13.12
CA ASP A 6 12.15 -11.02 -13.04
C ASP A 6 11.52 -9.67 -13.39
N GLU A 7 10.68 -9.60 -14.42
CA GLU A 7 9.92 -8.39 -14.76
C GLU A 7 8.96 -7.97 -13.63
N ILE A 8 8.28 -8.93 -12.99
CA ILE A 8 7.40 -8.66 -11.85
C ILE A 8 8.20 -8.12 -10.66
N LEU A 9 9.34 -8.73 -10.33
CA LEU A 9 10.21 -8.30 -9.26
C LEU A 9 10.74 -6.87 -9.48
N ASP A 10 11.18 -6.55 -10.71
CA ASP A 10 11.61 -5.20 -11.07
C ASP A 10 10.47 -4.18 -10.92
N ARG A 11 9.24 -4.54 -11.33
CA ARG A 11 8.06 -3.68 -11.15
C ARG A 11 7.74 -3.42 -9.68
N ILE A 12 7.80 -4.44 -8.82
CA ILE A 12 7.61 -4.28 -7.36
C ILE A 12 8.69 -3.34 -6.80
N ASN A 13 9.96 -3.56 -7.14
CA ASN A 13 11.07 -2.74 -6.67
C ASN A 13 10.94 -1.27 -7.07
N ARG A 14 10.54 -0.99 -8.31
CA ARG A 14 10.28 0.37 -8.80
C ARG A 14 9.10 1.02 -8.09
N LEU A 15 8.01 0.28 -7.89
CA LEU A 15 6.82 0.77 -7.17
C LEU A 15 7.16 1.11 -5.72
N ASN A 16 7.92 0.25 -5.03
CA ASN A 16 8.36 0.47 -3.66
C ASN A 16 9.24 1.72 -3.54
N SER A 17 10.14 1.92 -4.50
CA SER A 17 10.98 3.12 -4.56
C SER A 17 10.14 4.38 -4.77
N LEU A 18 9.18 4.34 -5.70
CA LEU A 18 8.25 5.44 -5.96
C LEU A 18 7.42 5.79 -4.72
N ILE A 19 6.80 4.79 -4.09
CA ILE A 19 5.97 4.99 -2.89
C ILE A 19 6.80 5.59 -1.76
N LYS A 20 8.03 5.10 -1.56
CA LYS A 20 8.95 5.66 -0.59
C LYS A 20 9.24 7.15 -0.84
N ASP A 21 9.48 7.53 -2.09
CA ASP A 21 9.74 8.93 -2.45
C ASP A 21 8.50 9.81 -2.27
N ILE A 22 7.32 9.33 -2.66
CA ILE A 22 6.04 10.06 -2.48
C ILE A 22 5.73 10.26 -1.00
N LEU A 23 5.85 9.21 -0.18
CA LEU A 23 5.61 9.29 1.26
C LEU A 23 6.56 10.29 1.92
N LYS A 24 7.85 10.23 1.55
CA LYS A 24 8.86 11.19 2.03
C LYS A 24 8.52 12.62 1.63
N GLY A 25 8.15 12.85 0.37
CA GLY A 25 7.71 14.17 -0.14
C GLY A 25 6.45 14.69 0.58
N SER A 26 5.62 13.78 1.08
CA SER A 26 4.38 14.10 1.81
C SER A 26 4.58 14.24 3.33
N GLY A 27 5.82 14.11 3.81
CA GLY A 27 6.16 14.18 5.23
C GLY A 27 5.64 13.01 6.05
N ILE A 28 5.39 11.85 5.42
CA ILE A 28 4.95 10.61 6.09
C ILE A 28 6.19 9.76 6.42
N GLY A 29 6.30 9.30 7.67
CA GLY A 29 7.45 8.55 8.19
C GLY A 29 7.67 7.16 7.54
N SER A 30 8.88 6.62 7.72
CA SER A 30 9.36 5.41 7.00
C SER A 30 8.62 4.10 7.34
N VAL A 31 7.75 4.08 8.34
CA VAL A 31 7.00 2.88 8.76
C VAL A 31 6.07 2.37 7.64
N PHE A 32 5.72 3.22 6.67
CA PHE A 32 4.86 2.90 5.52
C PHE A 32 5.60 2.48 4.25
N THR A 33 6.91 2.29 4.33
CA THR A 33 7.74 1.96 3.14
C THR A 33 7.63 0.51 2.69
N LYS A 34 6.97 -0.35 3.48
CA LYS A 34 6.70 -1.74 3.09
C LYS A 34 5.28 -1.84 2.52
N THR A 35 5.23 -2.01 1.21
CA THR A 35 4.01 -2.24 0.43
C THR A 35 3.49 -3.67 0.62
N GLU A 36 2.22 -3.92 0.31
CA GLU A 36 1.67 -5.27 0.39
C GLU A 36 2.31 -6.20 -0.65
N SER A 37 2.63 -5.69 -1.85
CA SER A 37 3.31 -6.49 -2.89
C SER A 37 4.74 -6.89 -2.52
N ASN A 38 5.40 -6.16 -1.62
CA ASN A 38 6.73 -6.53 -1.14
C ASN A 38 6.75 -7.89 -0.43
N ALA A 39 5.64 -8.32 0.18
CA ALA A 39 5.53 -9.64 0.80
C ALA A 39 5.64 -10.79 -0.21
N TYR A 40 5.32 -10.53 -1.48
CA TYR A 40 5.36 -11.53 -2.55
C TYR A 40 6.71 -11.59 -3.25
N ALA A 41 7.57 -10.57 -3.09
CA ALA A 41 8.88 -10.52 -3.75
C ALA A 41 9.80 -11.69 -3.32
N GLU A 42 9.88 -11.97 -2.02
CA GLU A 42 10.72 -13.06 -1.50
C GLU A 42 10.25 -14.43 -2.02
N GLU A 43 8.94 -14.64 -2.11
CA GLU A 43 8.39 -15.91 -2.59
C GLU A 43 8.57 -16.08 -4.10
N LEU A 44 8.46 -14.99 -4.86
CA LEU A 44 8.78 -14.96 -6.29
C LEU A 44 10.26 -15.26 -6.57
N GLU A 45 11.18 -14.72 -5.77
CA GLU A 45 12.61 -15.03 -5.86
C GLU A 45 12.86 -16.52 -5.63
N ARG A 46 12.28 -17.11 -4.58
CA ARG A 46 12.36 -18.57 -4.32
C ARG A 46 11.82 -19.39 -5.47
N MET A 47 10.70 -18.98 -6.07
CA MET A 47 10.13 -19.68 -7.22
C MET A 47 11.02 -19.60 -8.46
N ARG A 48 11.59 -18.42 -8.76
CA ARG A 48 12.55 -18.28 -9.86
C ARG A 48 13.72 -19.24 -9.67
N ASP A 49 14.27 -19.30 -8.47
CA ASP A 49 15.41 -20.15 -8.16
C ASP A 49 15.03 -21.64 -8.27
N ALA A 50 13.82 -22.03 -7.84
CA ALA A 50 13.29 -23.38 -8.02
C ALA A 50 13.12 -23.75 -9.51
N LEU A 51 12.60 -22.82 -10.33
CA LEU A 51 12.45 -23.00 -11.77
C LEU A 51 13.76 -23.08 -12.54
N LEU A 52 14.84 -22.50 -12.00
CA LEU A 52 16.19 -22.61 -12.59
C LEU A 52 16.88 -23.93 -12.20
N ASN A 53 16.51 -24.53 -11.07
CA ASN A 53 17.21 -25.66 -10.46
C ASN A 53 16.36 -26.94 -10.31
N TRP A 54 15.24 -27.05 -11.01
CA TRP A 54 14.33 -28.20 -10.94
C TRP A 54 15.02 -29.50 -11.32
N ARG A 55 14.65 -30.59 -10.65
CA ARG A 55 15.23 -31.92 -10.82
C ARG A 55 14.21 -32.96 -11.28
N SER A 56 12.92 -32.63 -11.23
CA SER A 56 11.84 -33.50 -11.72
C SER A 56 10.68 -32.70 -12.32
N GLY A 57 9.87 -33.37 -13.16
CA GLY A 57 8.65 -32.78 -13.72
C GLY A 57 7.59 -32.46 -12.67
N ASP A 58 7.55 -33.22 -11.56
CA ASP A 58 6.62 -32.99 -10.45
C ASP A 58 6.98 -31.71 -9.66
N GLU A 59 8.27 -31.46 -9.44
CA GLU A 59 8.75 -30.19 -8.87
C GLU A 59 8.34 -29.01 -9.75
N LEU A 60 8.52 -29.13 -11.07
CA LEU A 60 8.13 -28.10 -12.03
C LEU A 60 6.61 -27.82 -11.98
N LEU A 61 5.79 -28.86 -11.92
CA LEU A 61 4.32 -28.75 -11.86
C LEU A 61 3.84 -28.11 -10.54
N SER A 62 4.47 -28.47 -9.42
CA SER A 62 4.18 -27.87 -8.11
C SER A 62 4.48 -26.38 -8.10
N THR A 63 5.67 -25.99 -8.58
CA THR A 63 6.06 -24.57 -8.67
C THR A 63 5.13 -23.77 -9.59
N LEU A 64 4.69 -24.36 -10.70
CA LEU A 64 3.70 -23.75 -11.61
C LEU A 64 2.35 -23.50 -10.92
N THR A 65 1.88 -24.46 -10.11
CA THR A 65 0.61 -24.36 -9.40
C THR A 65 0.65 -23.25 -8.35
N MET A 66 1.72 -23.22 -7.55
CA MET A 66 1.92 -22.17 -6.55
C MET A 66 2.05 -20.78 -7.20
N TYR A 67 2.70 -20.68 -8.36
CA TYR A 67 2.81 -19.42 -9.11
C TYR A 67 1.44 -18.84 -9.49
N ILE A 68 0.50 -19.67 -9.93
CA ILE A 68 -0.85 -19.21 -10.31
C ILE A 68 -1.61 -18.63 -9.11
N GLU A 69 -1.49 -19.27 -7.93
CA GLU A 69 -2.13 -18.80 -6.70
C GLU A 69 -1.52 -17.48 -6.21
N LEU A 70 -0.19 -17.39 -6.20
CA LEU A 70 0.51 -16.15 -5.83
C LEU A 70 0.21 -15.00 -6.78
N ARG A 71 0.09 -15.26 -8.09
CA ARG A 71 -0.20 -14.22 -9.08
C ARG A 71 -1.53 -13.52 -8.80
N LYS A 72 -2.55 -14.26 -8.37
CA LYS A 72 -3.84 -13.68 -7.98
C LYS A 72 -3.72 -12.75 -6.78
N GLY A 73 -3.01 -13.20 -5.73
CA GLY A 73 -2.77 -12.38 -4.54
C GLY A 73 -1.93 -11.14 -4.83
N LEU A 74 -0.90 -11.29 -5.67
CA LEU A 74 -0.04 -10.20 -6.08
C LEU A 74 -0.79 -9.11 -6.84
N ASP A 75 -1.67 -9.46 -7.78
CA ASP A 75 -2.45 -8.48 -8.54
C ASP A 75 -3.35 -7.63 -7.64
N GLU A 76 -3.89 -8.22 -6.57
CA GLU A 76 -4.67 -7.48 -5.56
C GLU A 76 -3.77 -6.57 -4.71
N SER A 77 -2.62 -7.06 -4.26
CA SER A 77 -1.67 -6.26 -3.48
C SER A 77 -1.12 -5.07 -4.28
N LEU A 78 -0.80 -5.27 -5.57
CA LEU A 78 -0.36 -4.18 -6.46
C LEU A 78 -1.45 -3.09 -6.63
N LYS A 79 -2.73 -3.47 -6.66
CA LYS A 79 -3.84 -2.49 -6.70
C LYS A 79 -3.89 -1.66 -5.42
N LYS A 80 -3.70 -2.28 -4.26
CA LYS A 80 -3.69 -1.56 -2.97
C LYS A 80 -2.48 -0.64 -2.84
N ASP A 81 -1.32 -1.08 -3.29
CA ASP A 81 -0.10 -0.26 -3.30
C ASP A 81 -0.23 0.95 -4.23
N LYS A 82 -0.94 0.78 -5.36
CA LYS A 82 -1.31 1.91 -6.21
C LYS A 82 -2.21 2.91 -5.47
N VAL A 83 -3.25 2.44 -4.77
CA VAL A 83 -4.11 3.33 -3.95
C VAL A 83 -3.29 4.06 -2.89
N LEU A 84 -2.32 3.39 -2.25
CA LEU A 84 -1.39 4.02 -1.32
C LEU A 84 -0.59 5.13 -1.97
N ALA A 85 -0.01 4.88 -3.16
CA ALA A 85 0.73 5.89 -3.92
C ALA A 85 -0.14 7.09 -4.30
N ASP A 86 -1.34 6.82 -4.83
CA ASP A 86 -2.30 7.84 -5.27
C ASP A 86 -2.72 8.73 -4.08
N VAL A 87 -3.09 8.13 -2.95
CA VAL A 87 -3.45 8.87 -1.73
C VAL A 87 -2.27 9.65 -1.17
N ALA A 88 -1.10 9.04 -1.08
CA ALA A 88 0.09 9.71 -0.57
C ALA A 88 0.43 10.94 -1.43
N SER A 89 0.26 10.87 -2.76
CA SER A 89 0.55 11.99 -3.67
C SER A 89 -0.31 13.24 -3.42
N ILE A 90 -1.56 13.06 -2.99
CA ILE A 90 -2.50 14.16 -2.69
C ILE A 90 -2.59 14.47 -1.19
N PHE A 91 -1.87 13.72 -0.36
CA PHE A 91 -1.99 13.75 1.08
C PHE A 91 -1.82 15.17 1.67
N PRO A 92 -0.82 15.98 1.28
CA PRO A 92 -0.64 17.32 1.87
C PRO A 92 -1.85 18.24 1.67
N ILE A 93 -2.56 18.10 0.55
CA ILE A 93 -3.75 18.90 0.22
C ILE A 93 -4.92 18.48 1.12
N LEU A 94 -5.16 17.17 1.21
CA LEU A 94 -6.23 16.62 2.03
C LEU A 94 -5.97 16.83 3.53
N GLU A 95 -4.72 16.69 3.96
CA GLU A 95 -4.30 16.95 5.34
C GLU A 95 -4.66 18.38 5.75
N LYS A 96 -4.34 19.36 4.89
CA LYS A 96 -4.70 20.76 5.14
C LYS A 96 -6.21 20.95 5.22
N TYR A 97 -6.95 20.39 4.27
CA TYR A 97 -8.41 20.46 4.24
C TYR A 97 -9.05 19.93 5.53
N VAL A 98 -8.60 18.75 5.99
CA VAL A 98 -9.10 18.12 7.23
C VAL A 98 -8.75 18.97 8.45
N LYS A 99 -7.51 19.46 8.55
CA LYS A 99 -7.08 20.32 9.67
C LYS A 99 -7.89 21.62 9.71
N ASP A 100 -8.09 22.29 8.58
CA ASP A 100 -8.89 23.52 8.48
C ASP A 100 -10.36 23.28 8.91
N ALA A 101 -10.94 22.12 8.54
CA ALA A 101 -12.29 21.77 8.95
C ALA A 101 -12.38 21.52 10.48
N ILE A 102 -11.41 20.80 11.04
CA ILE A 102 -11.36 20.54 12.49
C ILE A 102 -11.13 21.83 13.27
N GLU A 103 -10.28 22.75 12.80
CA GLU A 103 -10.07 24.04 13.45
C GLU A 103 -11.36 24.87 13.51
N ARG A 104 -12.18 24.84 12.45
CA ARG A 104 -13.44 25.60 12.37
C ARG A 104 -14.59 24.96 13.12
N TYR A 105 -14.69 23.63 13.10
CA TYR A 105 -15.89 22.90 13.54
C TYR A 105 -15.62 21.94 14.71
N GLY A 106 -14.38 21.80 15.15
CA GLY A 106 -13.92 20.86 16.18
C GLY A 106 -13.82 19.41 15.72
N LYS A 107 -14.32 19.07 14.52
CA LYS A 107 -14.38 17.70 13.98
C LYS A 107 -14.69 17.69 12.48
N ILE A 108 -14.50 16.55 11.83
CA ILE A 108 -14.98 16.25 10.47
C ILE A 108 -15.41 14.78 10.36
N ASP A 109 -16.52 14.50 9.67
CA ASP A 109 -16.91 13.11 9.33
C ASP A 109 -16.05 12.62 8.15
N VAL A 110 -15.53 11.39 8.23
CA VAL A 110 -14.72 10.82 7.14
C VAL A 110 -15.48 10.80 5.82
N ARG A 111 -16.81 10.70 5.85
CA ARG A 111 -17.67 10.69 4.65
C ARG A 111 -17.74 12.05 3.95
N ASP A 112 -17.37 13.13 4.64
CA ASP A 112 -17.31 14.47 4.06
C ASP A 112 -16.00 14.73 3.29
N ILE A 113 -15.01 13.82 3.42
CA ILE A 113 -13.76 13.89 2.68
C ILE A 113 -14.00 13.34 1.26
N PRO A 114 -13.70 14.10 0.20
CA PRO A 114 -14.07 13.75 -1.18
C PRO A 114 -13.16 12.67 -1.78
N LEU A 115 -13.24 11.46 -1.24
CA LEU A 115 -12.49 10.28 -1.65
C LEU A 115 -13.41 9.08 -1.86
N THR A 116 -12.99 8.15 -2.71
CA THR A 116 -13.60 6.82 -2.76
C THR A 116 -13.31 6.05 -1.47
N GLU A 117 -14.14 5.06 -1.14
CA GLU A 117 -14.02 4.30 0.13
C GLU A 117 -12.63 3.68 0.36
N SER A 118 -12.02 3.14 -0.70
CA SER A 118 -10.66 2.56 -0.63
C SER A 118 -9.59 3.62 -0.35
N HIS A 119 -9.68 4.78 -0.99
CA HIS A 119 -8.74 5.88 -0.80
C HIS A 119 -8.96 6.55 0.56
N LEU A 120 -10.21 6.66 0.99
CA LEU A 120 -10.58 7.23 2.28
C LEU A 120 -9.98 6.42 3.42
N THR A 121 -10.10 5.09 3.36
CA THR A 121 -9.53 4.19 4.38
C THR A 121 -8.02 4.39 4.50
N VAL A 122 -7.31 4.42 3.38
CA VAL A 122 -5.85 4.63 3.35
C VAL A 122 -5.50 6.03 3.87
N PHE A 123 -6.21 7.06 3.42
CA PHE A 123 -5.97 8.44 3.85
C PHE A 123 -6.16 8.59 5.37
N VAL A 124 -7.26 8.10 5.92
CA VAL A 124 -7.57 8.20 7.35
C VAL A 124 -6.49 7.52 8.19
N ASN A 125 -6.04 6.32 7.77
CA ASN A 125 -4.95 5.62 8.44
C ASN A 125 -3.67 6.47 8.44
N LEU A 126 -3.23 6.94 7.27
CA LEU A 126 -2.05 7.80 7.15
C LEU A 126 -2.19 9.10 7.96
N PHE A 127 -3.38 9.71 7.97
CA PHE A 127 -3.66 10.95 8.66
C PHE A 127 -3.50 10.82 10.16
N VAL A 128 -4.15 9.82 10.78
CA VAL A 128 -4.07 9.58 12.23
C VAL A 128 -2.66 9.16 12.66
N GLN A 129 -1.95 8.43 11.81
CA GLN A 129 -0.60 7.97 12.12
C GLN A 129 0.43 9.11 12.02
N LYS A 130 0.31 9.99 11.01
CA LYS A 130 1.18 11.17 10.87
C LYS A 130 0.85 12.24 11.92
N ASN A 131 -0.44 12.45 12.19
CA ASN A 131 -0.95 13.50 13.07
C ASN A 131 -1.53 12.88 14.34
N TYR A 132 -0.62 12.46 15.23
CA TYR A 132 -0.94 11.75 16.47
C TYR A 132 -1.86 12.52 17.42
N GLU A 133 -1.99 13.83 17.23
CA GLU A 133 -2.89 14.72 17.95
C GLU A 133 -4.37 14.56 17.55
N TYR A 134 -4.67 13.77 16.52
CA TYR A 134 -6.05 13.44 16.13
C TYR A 134 -6.38 11.96 16.35
N SER A 135 -7.67 11.66 16.47
CA SER A 135 -8.22 10.31 16.51
C SER A 135 -9.47 10.20 15.66
N VAL A 136 -9.81 8.97 15.26
CA VAL A 136 -11.07 8.63 14.61
C VAL A 136 -11.90 7.83 15.61
N ASN A 137 -13.12 8.28 15.89
CA ASN A 137 -14.01 7.55 16.78
C ASN A 137 -14.76 6.42 16.04
N GLN A 138 -15.53 5.63 16.79
CA GLN A 138 -16.33 4.51 16.25
C GLN A 138 -17.38 4.92 15.21
N PHE A 139 -17.71 6.20 15.10
CA PHE A 139 -18.67 6.74 14.13
C PHE A 139 -18.00 7.27 12.85
N GLY A 140 -16.68 7.12 12.71
CA GLY A 140 -15.94 7.65 11.56
C GLY A 140 -15.78 9.16 11.61
N VAL A 141 -15.62 9.74 12.81
CA VAL A 141 -15.39 11.18 12.96
C VAL A 141 -13.95 11.43 13.40
N ILE A 142 -13.24 12.28 12.65
CA ILE A 142 -11.90 12.76 13.00
C ILE A 142 -12.03 13.96 13.94
N MET A 143 -11.33 13.93 15.07
CA MET A 143 -11.31 15.01 16.07
C MET A 143 -9.98 15.04 16.84
N PRO A 144 -9.63 16.16 17.50
CA PRO A 144 -8.46 16.22 18.35
C PRO A 144 -8.52 15.19 19.49
N ARG A 145 -7.36 14.63 19.86
CA ARG A 145 -7.20 13.89 21.11
C ARG A 145 -7.18 14.92 22.24
N GLY A 146 -8.13 14.81 23.16
CA GLY A 146 -8.17 15.64 24.36
C GLY A 146 -6.94 15.43 25.25
#